data_AF-X6NX46-F1
#
_entry.id   AF-X6NX46-F1
#
_cell.length_a   1.000
_cell.length_b   1.000
_cell.length_c   1.000
_cell.angle_alpha   90.00
_cell.angle_beta   90.00
_cell.angle_gamma   90.00
#
_symmetry.space_group_name_H-M   'P 1'
#
loop_
_entity.id
_entity.type
_entity.pdbx_description
1 polymer ?
#
loop_
_entity_poly.entity_id
_entity_poly.type
_entity_poly.pdbx_seq_one_letter_code
_entity_poly.pdbx_strand_id
1 'polypeptide(L)'
;TFCGTPEYLAPEIVKNEGHGKPVDWWSLGILLYELCVGIPPFYSENIHEMYRKIQEAPLLFSSSLSKECKDLISQMLTRDPNKRLGSGEKDFKDIQGHPFFGSIDWDQLYNKEIIPPYKPPIKGGDDDTSLFDKEFTQEAVVDTHAEAPVLGKDAKGDDFNQFTFIPTTALE
;
A
#
# COMPACT_ATOMS: atom_id res chain seq x y z
N THR A 1 1.58 4.24 17.27
CA THR A 1 1.88 2.81 17.15
C THR A 1 2.90 2.61 16.05
N PHE A 2 3.86 1.70 16.25
CA PHE A 2 4.78 1.27 15.21
C PHE A 2 4.18 0.05 14.53
N CYS A 3 3.70 0.20 13.29
CA CYS A 3 3.01 -0.86 12.55
C CYS A 3 3.22 -0.67 11.05
N GLY A 4 3.13 -1.77 10.30
CA GLY A 4 3.28 -1.81 8.86
C GLY A 4 4.37 -2.78 8.42
N THR A 5 4.41 -3.08 7.13
CA THR A 5 5.46 -3.90 6.51
C THR A 5 6.75 -3.07 6.44
N PRO A 6 7.88 -3.55 7.00
CA PRO A 6 9.11 -2.77 7.17
C PRO A 6 9.60 -2.05 5.91
N GLU A 7 9.40 -2.65 4.74
CA GLU A 7 9.86 -2.16 3.43
C GLU A 7 9.17 -0.87 2.98
N TYR A 8 7.95 -0.62 3.47
CA TYR A 8 7.10 0.50 3.07
C TYR A 8 7.05 1.61 4.13
N LEU A 9 7.77 1.46 5.25
CA LEU A 9 7.74 2.42 6.35
C LEU A 9 8.44 3.73 5.99
N ALA A 10 7.79 4.84 6.32
CA ALA A 10 8.33 6.18 6.17
C ALA A 10 9.43 6.48 7.21
N PRO A 11 10.41 7.36 6.92
CA PRO A 11 11.51 7.67 7.82
C PRO A 11 11.06 8.16 9.20
N GLU A 12 10.01 8.98 9.27
CA GLU A 12 9.44 9.50 10.52
C GLU A 12 8.81 8.39 11.39
N ILE A 13 8.29 7.31 10.80
CA ILE A 13 7.82 6.13 11.54
C ILE A 13 9.02 5.37 12.11
N VAL A 14 10.06 5.15 11.30
CA VAL A 14 11.30 4.47 11.73
C VAL A 14 11.98 5.22 12.89
N LYS A 15 11.92 6.56 12.87
CA LYS A 15 12.46 7.42 13.94
C LYS A 15 11.53 7.59 15.15
N ASN A 16 10.30 7.07 15.07
CA ASN A 16 9.28 7.23 16.10
C ASN A 16 8.97 8.72 16.42
N GLU A 17 8.94 9.57 15.39
CA GLU A 17 8.70 11.03 15.50
C GLU A 17 7.21 11.41 15.45
N GLY A 18 6.32 10.42 15.48
CA GLY A 18 4.91 10.59 15.14
C GLY A 18 4.71 10.60 13.61
N HIS A 19 3.45 10.51 13.18
CA HIS A 19 3.10 10.51 11.76
C HIS A 19 1.70 11.06 11.53
N GLY A 20 1.45 11.45 10.27
CA GLY A 20 0.14 11.81 9.75
C GLY A 20 -0.01 11.28 8.32
N LYS A 21 -0.96 11.84 7.57
CA LYS A 21 -1.24 11.45 6.18
C LYS A 21 -0.03 11.32 5.24
N PRO A 22 1.06 12.13 5.35
CA PRO A 22 2.22 12.02 4.46
C PRO A 22 2.90 10.64 4.38
N VAL A 23 2.71 9.77 5.38
CA VAL A 23 3.28 8.41 5.34
C VAL A 23 2.67 7.57 4.24
N ASP A 24 1.41 7.80 3.89
CA ASP A 24 0.73 7.08 2.80
C ASP A 24 1.37 7.42 1.45
N TRP A 25 1.77 8.69 1.26
CA TRP A 25 2.49 9.13 0.06
C TRP A 25 3.90 8.56 -0.03
N TRP A 26 4.57 8.33 1.10
CA TRP A 26 5.82 7.59 1.11
C TRP A 26 5.60 6.14 0.67
N SER A 27 4.66 5.43 1.29
CA SER A 27 4.39 4.02 0.97
C SER A 27 3.94 3.84 -0.48
N LEU A 28 3.14 4.77 -1.03
CA LEU A 28 2.79 4.78 -2.44
C LEU A 28 4.02 5.02 -3.34
N GLY A 29 4.97 5.86 -2.92
CA GLY A 29 6.24 6.07 -3.62
C GLY A 29 7.11 4.81 -3.64
N ILE A 30 7.15 4.06 -2.53
CA ILE A 30 7.84 2.76 -2.44
C ILE A 30 7.18 1.76 -3.39
N LEU A 31 5.85 1.63 -3.35
CA LEU A 31 5.09 0.73 -4.21
C LEU A 31 5.29 1.07 -5.70
N LEU A 32 5.26 2.35 -6.07
CA LEU A 32 5.47 2.78 -7.45
C LEU A 32 6.87 2.42 -7.94
N TYR A 33 7.90 2.60 -7.10
CA TYR A 33 9.26 2.17 -7.42
C TYR A 33 9.32 0.66 -7.63
N GLU A 34 8.72 -0.12 -6.74
CA GLU A 34 8.69 -1.58 -6.82
C GLU A 34 7.97 -2.08 -8.06
N LEU A 35 6.84 -1.50 -8.44
CA LEU A 35 6.14 -1.85 -9.68
C LEU A 35 6.99 -1.59 -10.93
N CYS A 36 7.90 -0.61 -10.89
CA CYS A 36 8.77 -0.30 -12.02
C CYS A 36 10.08 -1.09 -12.04
N VAL A 37 10.63 -1.44 -10.87
CA VAL A 37 11.98 -2.00 -10.72
C VAL A 37 11.97 -3.47 -10.27
N GLY A 38 10.87 -3.93 -9.70
CA GLY A 38 10.65 -5.29 -9.18
C GLY A 38 11.09 -5.51 -7.74
N ILE A 39 11.65 -4.50 -7.07
CA ILE A 39 12.08 -4.58 -5.66
C ILE A 39 11.98 -3.19 -5.00
N PRO A 40 11.67 -3.09 -3.69
CA PRO A 40 11.69 -1.81 -2.97
C PRO A 40 13.08 -1.15 -2.97
N PRO A 41 13.15 0.20 -3.02
CA PRO A 41 14.42 0.93 -3.23
C PRO A 41 15.41 0.81 -2.07
N PHE A 42 14.92 0.54 -0.85
CA PHE A 42 15.72 0.45 0.36
C PHE A 42 15.78 -0.96 0.95
N TYR A 43 15.38 -1.97 0.17
CA TYR A 43 15.29 -3.35 0.62
C TYR A 43 16.61 -3.88 1.20
N SER A 44 16.49 -4.69 2.24
CA SER A 44 17.58 -5.49 2.79
C SER A 44 17.01 -6.64 3.61
N GLU A 45 17.65 -7.80 3.58
CA GLU A 45 17.30 -8.94 4.46
C GLU A 45 17.51 -8.62 5.95
N ASN A 46 18.43 -7.70 6.26
CA ASN A 46 18.64 -7.20 7.62
C ASN A 46 17.78 -5.95 7.85
N ILE A 47 16.82 -6.05 8.77
CA ILE A 47 15.88 -4.97 9.11
C ILE A 47 16.56 -3.70 9.61
N HIS A 48 17.66 -3.81 10.38
CA HIS A 48 18.40 -2.66 10.86
C HIS A 48 19.12 -1.93 9.71
N GLU A 49 19.66 -2.69 8.76
CA GLU A 49 20.27 -2.13 7.55
C GLU A 49 19.21 -1.45 6.66
N MET A 50 18.03 -2.06 6.51
CA MET A 50 16.90 -1.47 5.80
C MET A 50 16.46 -0.14 6.44
N TYR A 51 16.36 -0.09 7.77
CA TYR A 51 16.04 1.15 8.50
C TYR A 51 17.10 2.23 8.30
N ARG A 52 18.40 1.88 8.32
CA ARG A 52 19.48 2.82 7.98
C ARG A 52 19.33 3.32 6.55
N LYS A 53 19.07 2.42 5.58
CA LYS A 53 18.87 2.79 4.16
C LYS A 53 17.68 3.73 3.97
N ILE A 54 16.54 3.46 4.61
CA ILE A 54 15.36 4.34 4.59
C ILE A 54 15.75 5.76 5.05
N GLN A 55 16.57 5.89 6.08
CA GLN A 55 16.97 7.19 6.64
C GLN A 55 18.06 7.91 5.84
N GLU A 56 18.97 7.20 5.17
CA GLU A 56 20.22 7.81 4.69
C GLU A 56 20.60 7.45 3.24
N ALA A 57 20.18 6.29 2.71
CA ALA A 57 20.68 5.83 1.42
C ALA A 57 20.21 6.73 0.26
N PRO A 58 21.05 6.96 -0.76
CA PRO A 58 20.60 7.64 -1.96
C PRO A 58 19.54 6.81 -2.68
N LEU A 59 18.53 7.48 -3.22
CA LEU A 59 17.57 6.83 -4.11
C LEU A 59 18.23 6.61 -5.48
N LEU A 60 18.27 5.36 -5.92
CA LEU A 60 18.91 4.96 -7.18
C LEU A 60 17.86 4.49 -8.17
N PHE A 61 17.99 4.92 -9.43
CA PHE A 61 17.09 4.52 -10.51
C PHE A 61 17.85 3.78 -11.60
N SER A 62 17.20 2.79 -12.23
CA SER A 62 17.69 2.23 -13.48
C SER A 62 17.60 3.26 -14.62
N SER A 63 18.36 3.05 -15.69
CA SER A 63 18.28 3.90 -16.89
C SER A 63 16.96 3.74 -17.65
N SER A 64 16.18 2.68 -17.40
CA SER A 64 14.95 2.35 -18.12
C SER A 64 13.73 3.18 -17.75
N LEU A 65 13.70 3.82 -16.56
CA LEU A 65 12.55 4.66 -16.18
C LEU A 65 12.57 6.01 -16.90
N SER A 66 11.37 6.51 -17.25
CA SER A 66 11.18 7.85 -17.79
C SER A 66 11.57 8.93 -16.79
N LYS A 67 11.83 10.14 -17.29
CA LYS A 67 12.21 11.28 -16.44
C LYS A 67 11.08 11.63 -15.46
N GLU A 68 9.85 11.59 -15.94
CA GLU A 68 8.63 11.92 -15.19
C GLU A 68 8.39 10.91 -14.07
N CYS A 69 8.68 9.63 -14.30
CA CYS A 69 8.57 8.59 -13.28
C CYS A 69 9.61 8.78 -12.17
N LYS A 70 10.88 9.01 -12.56
CA LYS A 70 11.97 9.28 -11.60
C LYS A 70 11.68 10.52 -10.75
N ASP A 71 11.16 11.56 -11.38
CA ASP A 71 10.79 12.81 -10.71
C ASP A 71 9.67 12.59 -9.68
N LEU A 72 8.57 11.94 -10.07
CA LEU A 72 7.46 11.62 -9.17
C LEU A 72 7.94 10.84 -7.94
N ILE A 73 8.64 9.73 -8.16
CA ILE A 73 9.13 8.87 -7.07
C ILE A 73 10.09 9.65 -6.17
N SER A 74 10.98 10.48 -6.72
CA SER A 74 11.91 11.29 -5.92
C SER A 74 11.18 12.28 -5.00
N GLN A 75 10.10 12.91 -5.48
CA GLN A 75 9.33 13.84 -4.69
C GLN A 75 8.47 13.12 -3.62
N MET A 76 7.94 11.94 -3.92
CA MET A 76 7.19 11.10 -2.96
C MET A 76 8.10 10.46 -1.90
N LEU A 77 9.34 10.11 -2.25
CA LEU A 77 10.35 9.56 -1.34
C LEU A 77 11.24 10.65 -0.73
N THR A 78 10.72 11.88 -0.62
CA THR A 78 11.35 12.94 0.17
C THR A 78 11.23 12.61 1.65
N ARG A 79 12.36 12.56 2.34
CA ARG A 79 12.45 12.13 3.74
C ARG A 79 11.81 13.09 4.73
N ASP A 80 11.89 14.39 4.46
CA ASP A 80 11.21 15.41 5.25
C ASP A 80 9.71 15.37 4.88
N PRO A 81 8.82 14.92 5.80
CA PRO A 81 7.41 14.80 5.48
C PRO A 81 6.77 16.14 5.12
N ASN A 82 7.32 17.29 5.55
CA ASN A 82 6.74 18.59 5.22
C ASN A 82 7.07 19.04 3.78
N LYS A 83 8.06 18.42 3.14
CA LYS A 83 8.50 18.72 1.76
C LYS A 83 8.09 17.64 0.78
N ARG A 84 7.54 16.53 1.27
CA ARG A 84 7.12 15.40 0.46
C ARG A 84 5.89 15.75 -0.37
N LEU A 85 5.89 15.34 -1.64
CA LEU A 85 4.74 15.56 -2.53
C LEU A 85 3.46 14.99 -1.91
N GLY A 86 2.38 15.76 -1.96
CA GLY A 86 1.10 15.41 -1.33
C GLY A 86 1.01 15.76 0.16
N SER A 87 2.03 16.37 0.77
CA SER A 87 1.98 16.70 2.21
C SER A 87 1.38 18.07 2.51
N GLY A 88 1.16 18.89 1.48
CA GLY A 88 0.49 20.18 1.59
C GLY A 88 -1.04 20.07 1.63
N GLU A 89 -1.73 21.20 1.71
CA GLU A 89 -3.20 21.27 1.78
C GLU A 89 -3.90 20.66 0.56
N LYS A 90 -3.22 20.64 -0.59
CA LYS A 90 -3.71 20.07 -1.84
C LYS A 90 -3.71 18.53 -1.83
N ASP A 91 -2.90 17.92 -0.96
CA ASP A 91 -2.84 16.48 -0.76
C ASP A 91 -2.77 15.71 -2.10
N PHE A 92 -3.73 14.82 -2.36
CA PHE A 92 -3.83 14.08 -3.60
C PHE A 92 -3.79 14.96 -4.87
N LYS A 93 -4.27 16.21 -4.84
CA LYS A 93 -4.29 17.09 -6.03
C LYS A 93 -2.89 17.43 -6.55
N ASP A 94 -1.88 17.46 -5.67
CA ASP A 94 -0.49 17.68 -6.10
C ASP A 94 0.04 16.47 -6.89
N ILE A 95 -0.35 15.26 -6.48
CA ILE A 95 0.02 14.02 -7.15
C ILE A 95 -0.78 13.88 -8.45
N GLN A 96 -2.09 14.17 -8.41
CA GLN A 96 -2.98 14.15 -9.55
C GLN A 96 -2.47 15.03 -10.71
N GLY A 97 -1.93 16.20 -10.37
CA GLY A 97 -1.39 17.17 -11.34
C GLY A 97 0.04 16.87 -11.82
N HIS A 98 0.68 15.80 -11.35
CA HIS A 98 2.05 15.49 -11.73
C HIS A 98 2.15 15.03 -13.20
N PRO A 99 3.17 15.47 -13.98
CA PRO A 99 3.30 15.11 -15.40
C PRO A 99 3.32 13.61 -15.71
N PHE A 100 3.75 12.79 -14.76
CA PHE A 100 3.69 11.32 -14.85
C PHE A 100 2.27 10.80 -15.13
N PHE A 101 1.24 11.44 -14.57
CA PHE A 101 -0.16 11.09 -14.78
C PHE A 101 -0.82 11.95 -15.85
N GLY A 102 -0.06 12.70 -16.65
CA GLY A 102 -0.60 13.64 -17.64
C GLY A 102 -1.45 13.00 -18.74
N SER A 103 -1.34 11.68 -18.95
CA SER A 103 -2.17 10.92 -19.90
C SER A 103 -3.44 10.34 -19.28
N ILE A 104 -3.65 10.49 -17.97
CA ILE A 104 -4.78 9.89 -17.25
C ILE A 104 -5.92 10.90 -17.16
N ASP A 105 -7.08 10.52 -17.69
CA ASP A 105 -8.35 11.16 -17.35
C ASP A 105 -8.87 10.55 -16.04
N TRP A 106 -8.83 11.35 -14.98
CA TRP A 106 -9.17 10.89 -13.64
C TRP A 106 -10.66 10.64 -13.43
N ASP A 107 -11.52 11.33 -14.18
CA ASP A 107 -12.97 11.12 -14.10
C ASP A 107 -13.33 9.81 -14.80
N GLN A 108 -12.75 9.55 -15.98
CA GLN A 108 -12.90 8.27 -16.68
C GLN A 108 -12.32 7.10 -15.86
N LEU A 109 -11.17 7.31 -15.19
CA LEU A 109 -10.59 6.30 -14.30
C LEU A 109 -11.53 5.97 -13.15
N TYR A 110 -12.07 6.99 -12.49
CA TYR A 110 -13.01 6.83 -11.36
C TYR A 110 -14.29 6.11 -11.78
N ASN A 111 -14.82 6.44 -12.96
CA ASN A 111 -16.01 5.81 -13.54
C ASN A 111 -15.74 4.43 -14.18
N LYS A 112 -14.50 3.91 -14.08
CA LYS A 112 -14.08 2.63 -14.68
C LYS A 112 -14.26 2.56 -16.20
N GLU A 113 -14.12 3.70 -16.89
CA GLU A 113 -14.26 3.82 -18.34
C GLU A 113 -12.93 3.57 -19.08
N ILE A 114 -11.80 3.66 -18.36
CA ILE A 114 -10.48 3.29 -18.89
C ILE A 114 -10.34 1.77 -18.89
N ILE A 115 -10.07 1.20 -20.07
CA ILE A 115 -9.80 -0.24 -20.23
C ILE A 115 -8.49 -0.59 -19.51
N PRO A 116 -8.48 -1.53 -18.56
CA PRO A 116 -7.24 -1.95 -17.89
C PRO A 116 -6.23 -2.53 -18.90
N PRO A 117 -4.93 -2.24 -18.75
CA PRO A 117 -3.89 -2.75 -19.67
C PRO A 117 -3.70 -4.27 -19.57
N TYR A 118 -4.09 -4.86 -18.44
CA TYR A 118 -4.08 -6.29 -18.20
C TYR A 118 -5.47 -6.74 -17.77
N LYS A 119 -6.04 -7.68 -18.52
CA LYS A 119 -7.25 -8.40 -18.13
C LYS A 119 -6.84 -9.79 -17.63
N PRO A 120 -7.10 -10.12 -16.34
CA PRO A 120 -6.75 -11.43 -15.80
C PRO A 120 -7.40 -12.57 -16.62
N PRO A 121 -6.66 -13.63 -16.97
CA PRO A 121 -7.15 -14.73 -17.79
C PRO A 121 -7.94 -15.72 -16.92
N ILE A 122 -9.16 -15.35 -16.55
CA ILE A 122 -10.10 -16.21 -15.83
C ILE A 122 -10.54 -17.34 -16.78
N LYS A 123 -10.37 -18.58 -16.34
CA LYS A 123 -10.67 -19.81 -17.08
C LYS A 123 -11.92 -20.52 -16.57
N GLY A 124 -12.28 -20.32 -15.30
CA GLY A 124 -13.49 -20.85 -14.66
C GLY A 124 -14.62 -19.81 -14.62
N GLY A 125 -15.78 -20.22 -14.09
CA GLY A 125 -16.88 -19.29 -13.81
C GLY A 125 -16.62 -18.53 -12.50
N ASP A 126 -17.67 -18.35 -11.70
CA ASP A 126 -17.61 -17.62 -10.43
C ASP A 126 -16.72 -18.30 -9.37
N ASP A 127 -16.29 -19.55 -9.59
CA ASP A 127 -15.49 -20.38 -8.70
C ASP A 127 -14.01 -20.50 -9.11
N ASP A 128 -13.55 -19.70 -10.08
CA ASP A 128 -12.16 -19.77 -10.55
C ASP A 128 -11.16 -19.26 -9.50
N THR A 129 -10.36 -20.17 -8.95
CA THR A 129 -9.26 -19.85 -8.03
C THR A 129 -7.87 -19.95 -8.68
N SER A 130 -7.79 -20.04 -10.01
CA SER A 130 -6.53 -20.32 -10.74
C SER A 130 -5.45 -19.23 -10.67
N LEU A 131 -5.81 -18.02 -10.23
CA LEU A 131 -4.89 -16.89 -10.02
C LEU A 131 -4.44 -16.74 -8.57
N PHE A 132 -4.83 -17.65 -7.68
CA PHE A 132 -4.40 -17.72 -6.29
C PHE A 132 -3.36 -18.82 -6.10
N ASP A 133 -2.60 -18.74 -5.00
CA ASP A 133 -1.59 -19.75 -4.69
C ASP A 133 -2.24 -21.12 -4.42
N LYS A 134 -1.56 -22.18 -4.88
CA LYS A 134 -1.96 -23.56 -4.64
C LYS A 134 -1.83 -23.96 -3.19
N GLU A 135 -0.92 -23.34 -2.45
CA GLU A 135 -0.79 -23.52 -1.00
C GLU A 135 -2.15 -23.32 -0.33
N PHE A 136 -2.83 -22.21 -0.61
CA PHE A 136 -4.13 -21.89 0.00
C PHE A 136 -5.31 -22.63 -0.64
N THR A 137 -5.33 -22.77 -1.97
CA THR A 137 -6.49 -23.37 -2.67
C THR A 137 -6.59 -24.90 -2.49
N GLN A 138 -5.55 -25.53 -1.95
CA GLN A 138 -5.56 -26.95 -1.57
C GLN A 138 -6.00 -27.19 -0.12
N GLU A 139 -6.09 -26.14 0.68
CA GLU A 139 -6.58 -26.27 2.05
C GLU A 139 -8.09 -26.54 2.09
N ALA A 140 -8.53 -27.24 3.13
CA ALA A 140 -9.95 -27.48 3.34
C ALA A 140 -10.63 -26.18 3.78
N VAL A 141 -11.74 -25.82 3.12
CA VAL A 141 -12.58 -24.67 3.50
C VAL A 141 -13.44 -25.06 4.71
N VAL A 142 -12.79 -25.14 5.87
CA VAL A 142 -13.43 -25.49 7.15
C VAL A 142 -13.04 -24.47 8.20
N ASP A 143 -13.97 -24.10 9.07
CA ASP A 143 -13.65 -23.32 10.24
C ASP A 143 -12.74 -24.16 11.15
N THR A 144 -11.54 -23.64 11.43
CA THR A 144 -10.65 -24.27 12.40
C THR A 144 -11.35 -24.28 13.75
N HIS A 145 -11.67 -25.48 14.27
CA HIS A 145 -12.24 -25.61 15.61
C HIS A 145 -11.24 -25.09 16.65
N ALA A 146 -11.35 -23.82 17.03
CA ALA A 146 -10.77 -23.30 18.25
C ALA A 146 -11.77 -23.57 19.39
N GLU A 147 -11.28 -24.11 20.51
CA GLU A 147 -12.03 -24.01 21.76
C GLU A 147 -12.40 -22.53 21.99
N ALA A 148 -13.61 -22.26 22.47
CA ALA A 148 -14.04 -20.89 22.73
C ALA A 148 -12.96 -20.18 23.55
N PRO A 149 -12.37 -19.08 23.04
CA PRO A 149 -11.26 -18.44 23.73
C PRO A 149 -11.75 -18.04 25.12
N VAL A 150 -10.99 -18.45 26.15
CA VAL A 150 -11.26 -18.00 27.51
C VAL A 150 -11.04 -16.49 27.50
N LEU A 151 -12.15 -15.74 27.55
CA LEU A 151 -12.11 -14.28 27.65
C LEU A 151 -11.18 -13.91 28.81
N GLY A 152 -10.22 -13.01 28.55
CA GLY A 152 -9.30 -12.55 29.58
C GLY A 152 -10.07 -12.00 30.78
N LYS A 153 -9.48 -12.04 31.98
CA LYS A 153 -10.14 -11.57 33.22
C LYS A 153 -10.62 -10.11 33.14
N ASP A 154 -10.04 -9.32 32.23
CA ASP A 154 -10.35 -7.92 32.01
C ASP A 154 -11.35 -7.68 30.86
N ALA A 155 -11.72 -8.73 30.11
CA ALA A 155 -12.69 -8.63 29.03
C ALA A 155 -14.06 -8.33 29.63
N LYS A 156 -14.63 -7.22 29.20
CA LYS A 156 -16.00 -6.86 29.55
C LYS A 156 -16.91 -7.45 28.48
N GLY A 157 -18.04 -8.02 28.88
CA GLY A 157 -18.99 -8.65 27.96
C GLY A 157 -19.55 -7.72 26.87
N ASP A 158 -19.23 -6.42 26.93
CA ASP A 158 -19.60 -5.37 26.00
C ASP A 158 -18.44 -4.84 25.13
N ASP A 159 -17.24 -5.42 25.21
CA ASP A 159 -16.06 -4.95 24.45
C ASP A 159 -16.26 -4.95 22.92
N PHE A 160 -17.23 -5.74 22.43
CA PHE A 160 -17.61 -5.83 21.01
C PHE A 160 -18.98 -5.21 20.69
N ASN A 161 -19.57 -4.43 21.60
CA ASN A 161 -20.76 -3.66 21.28
C ASN A 161 -20.48 -2.74 20.08
N GLN A 162 -21.44 -2.65 19.15
CA GLN A 162 -21.32 -1.94 17.87
C GLN A 162 -20.41 -2.59 16.81
N PHE A 163 -19.97 -3.84 17.02
CA PHE A 163 -19.22 -4.57 15.99
C PHE A 163 -20.09 -4.95 14.78
N THR A 164 -21.36 -5.32 15.01
CA THR A 164 -22.26 -5.75 13.92
C THR A 164 -22.63 -4.56 13.02
N PHE A 165 -22.37 -4.71 11.73
CA PHE A 165 -22.69 -3.71 10.70
C PHE A 165 -23.25 -4.41 9.44
N ILE A 166 -24.29 -3.84 8.84
CA ILE A 166 -24.85 -4.27 7.56
C ILE A 166 -24.90 -3.04 6.65
N PRO A 167 -24.17 -3.01 5.52
CA PRO A 167 -24.19 -1.88 4.61
C PRO A 167 -25.58 -1.74 3.95
N THR A 168 -26.08 -0.51 3.86
CA THR A 168 -27.38 -0.21 3.19
C THR A 168 -27.32 -0.27 1.68
N THR A 169 -26.11 -0.25 1.11
CA THR A 169 -25.84 -0.40 -0.32
C THR A 169 -24.66 -1.36 -0.47
N ALA A 170 -24.92 -2.59 -0.87
CA ALA A 170 -23.90 -3.37 -1.56
C ALA A 170 -23.84 -2.81 -2.98
N LEU A 171 -22.73 -2.16 -3.34
CA LEU A 171 -22.54 -1.70 -4.71
C LEU A 171 -22.48 -2.94 -5.62
N GLU A 172 -23.50 -3.11 -6.46
CA GLU A 172 -23.42 -3.89 -7.70
C GLU A 172 -22.46 -3.20 -8.69
#